data_AF-A0A7R9R1B3-F1
#
_entry.id   AF-A0A7R9R1B3-F1
#
_cell.length_a   1.000
_cell.length_b   1.000
_cell.length_c   1.000
_cell.angle_alpha   90.00
_cell.angle_beta   90.00
_cell.angle_gamma   90.00
#
_symmetry.space_group_name_H-M   'P 1'
#
loop_
_entity.id
_entity.type
_entity.pdbx_description
1 polymer ?
#
loop_
_entity_poly.entity_id
_entity_poly.type
_entity_poly.pdbx_seq_one_letter_code
_entity_poly.pdbx_strand_id
1 'polypeptide(L)'
;QRQGFRYLARHMVMEGLIPSTDTFFYLTAEEVVSLCDGDRNPLILSKARHRKRLYPKIDKYKFEEFLKGPEMRPRNFDDSIIPPNLGTGMIQMRGTPVSNGSVKARVCVSEDITDADNIQPGDILITYSTDIGWSPYFPLLSGIITEIGGTISHGAVIAREYGIPSLIAVEGACSAFTTGDICVLDTQTQTITKVE
;
A
#
# COMPACT_ATOMS: atom_id res chain seq x y z
N GLN A 1 -21.12 -16.52 14.62
CA GLN A 1 -20.71 -15.10 14.70
C GLN A 1 -21.89 -14.12 14.66
N ARG A 2 -22.75 -14.09 13.62
CA ARG A 2 -23.91 -13.14 13.54
C ARG A 2 -24.91 -13.19 14.71
N GLN A 3 -25.13 -14.35 15.33
CA GLN A 3 -26.02 -14.47 16.50
C GLN A 3 -25.43 -13.79 17.75
N GLY A 4 -24.11 -13.84 17.93
CA GLY A 4 -23.41 -13.20 19.06
C GLY A 4 -23.56 -11.68 19.05
N PHE A 5 -23.38 -11.05 17.89
CA PHE A 5 -23.57 -9.59 17.76
C PHE A 5 -25.02 -9.15 18.02
N ARG A 6 -26.01 -9.94 17.58
CA ARG A 6 -27.42 -9.64 17.87
C ARG A 6 -27.75 -9.79 19.36
N TYR A 7 -27.12 -10.75 20.03
CA TYR A 7 -27.25 -10.93 21.48
C TYR A 7 -26.63 -9.73 22.22
N LEU A 8 -25.41 -9.34 21.86
CA LEU A 8 -24.74 -8.16 22.42
C LEU A 8 -25.55 -6.87 22.19
N ALA A 9 -26.04 -6.64 20.97
CA ALA A 9 -26.87 -5.48 20.65
C ALA A 9 -28.12 -5.38 21.53
N ARG A 10 -28.76 -6.51 21.86
CA ARG A 10 -29.93 -6.53 22.77
C ARG A 10 -29.53 -6.13 24.18
N HIS A 11 -28.42 -6.66 24.70
CA HIS A 11 -27.91 -6.31 26.02
C HIS A 11 -27.54 -4.83 26.11
N MET A 12 -26.85 -4.29 25.12
CA MET A 12 -26.50 -2.86 25.08
C MET A 12 -27.75 -1.94 25.05
N VAL A 13 -28.86 -2.39 24.47
CA VAL A 13 -30.15 -1.66 24.55
C VAL A 13 -30.75 -1.77 25.94
N MET A 14 -30.74 -2.96 26.56
CA MET A 14 -31.26 -3.14 27.93
C MET A 14 -30.49 -2.29 28.95
N GLU A 15 -29.18 -2.14 28.76
CA GLU A 15 -28.31 -1.29 29.57
C GLU A 15 -28.39 0.20 29.21
N GLY A 16 -29.19 0.58 28.20
CA GLY A 16 -29.37 1.97 27.78
C GLY A 16 -28.16 2.59 27.07
N LEU A 17 -27.19 1.78 26.65
CA LEU A 17 -25.97 2.24 25.95
C LEU A 17 -26.28 2.71 24.54
N ILE A 18 -27.22 2.05 23.87
CA ILE A 18 -27.65 2.36 22.51
C ILE A 18 -29.19 2.40 22.44
N PRO A 19 -29.78 3.25 21.58
CA PRO A 19 -31.23 3.46 21.55
C PRO A 19 -32.00 2.32 20.87
N SER A 20 -31.34 1.51 20.04
CA SER A 20 -31.95 0.38 19.36
C SER A 20 -30.90 -0.64 18.92
N THR A 21 -31.33 -1.88 18.74
CA THR A 21 -30.46 -2.97 18.28
C THR A 21 -29.91 -2.71 16.88
N ASP A 22 -30.63 -1.96 16.06
CA ASP A 22 -30.19 -1.55 14.72
C ASP A 22 -29.02 -0.57 14.77
N THR A 23 -28.94 0.29 15.79
CA THR A 23 -27.84 1.25 15.96
C THR A 23 -26.48 0.54 16.06
N PHE A 24 -26.47 -0.67 16.61
CA PHE A 24 -25.27 -1.49 16.75
C PHE A 24 -24.52 -1.70 15.42
N PHE A 25 -25.23 -1.86 14.31
CA PHE A 25 -24.63 -2.13 13.01
C PHE A 25 -23.98 -0.90 12.35
N TYR A 26 -24.08 0.27 12.99
CA TYR A 26 -23.48 1.51 12.53
C TYR A 26 -22.38 2.03 13.47
N LEU A 27 -21.98 1.22 14.45
CA LEU A 27 -20.84 1.45 15.33
C LEU A 27 -19.60 0.73 14.81
N THR A 28 -18.42 1.28 15.05
CA THR A 28 -17.15 0.56 14.86
C THR A 28 -16.90 -0.39 16.04
N ALA A 29 -16.02 -1.38 15.87
CA ALA A 29 -15.65 -2.29 16.96
C ALA A 29 -15.08 -1.53 18.16
N GLU A 30 -14.22 -0.53 17.91
CA GLU A 30 -13.67 0.36 18.93
C GLU A 30 -14.77 1.12 19.68
N GLU A 31 -15.73 1.69 18.96
CA GLU A 31 -16.87 2.41 19.57
C GLU A 31 -17.73 1.48 20.43
N VAL A 32 -17.92 0.22 20.03
CA VAL A 32 -18.62 -0.78 20.85
C VAL A 32 -17.85 -1.08 22.12
N VAL A 33 -16.54 -1.29 22.04
CA VAL A 33 -15.68 -1.52 23.21
C VAL A 33 -15.73 -0.31 24.16
N SER A 34 -15.57 0.92 23.64
CA SER A 34 -15.63 2.13 24.47
C SER A 34 -16.97 2.29 25.19
N LEU A 35 -18.10 1.99 24.54
CA LEU A 35 -19.41 2.04 25.18
C LEU A 35 -19.54 0.97 26.30
N CYS A 36 -18.99 -0.24 26.09
CA CYS A 36 -18.95 -1.28 27.11
C CYS A 36 -18.05 -0.91 28.30
N ASP A 37 -16.93 -0.24 28.04
CA ASP A 37 -15.98 0.24 29.05
C ASP A 37 -16.49 1.46 29.84
N GLY A 38 -17.69 1.95 29.52
CA GLY A 38 -18.35 3.02 30.26
C GLY A 38 -18.24 4.41 29.64
N ASP A 39 -17.63 4.56 28.46
CA ASP A 39 -17.67 5.83 27.74
C ASP A 39 -19.13 6.17 27.36
N ARG A 40 -19.53 7.42 27.62
CA ARG A 40 -20.87 7.95 27.32
C ARG A 40 -20.80 9.15 26.38
N ASN A 41 -19.71 9.29 25.64
CA ASN A 41 -19.53 10.36 24.68
C ASN A 41 -20.68 10.39 23.64
N PRO A 42 -21.50 11.46 23.60
CA PRO A 42 -22.64 11.54 22.70
C PRO A 42 -22.24 11.56 21.21
N LEU A 43 -20.98 11.89 20.90
CA LEU A 43 -20.45 11.88 19.55
C LEU A 43 -20.48 10.48 18.92
N ILE A 44 -20.33 9.41 19.71
CA ILE A 44 -20.38 8.03 19.22
C ILE A 44 -21.75 7.75 18.59
N LEU A 45 -22.83 8.06 19.31
CA LEU A 45 -24.19 7.88 18.82
C LEU A 45 -24.52 8.84 17.66
N SER A 46 -23.96 10.06 17.67
CA SER A 46 -24.09 11.01 16.56
C SER A 46 -23.45 10.47 15.26
N LYS A 47 -22.22 9.94 15.36
CA LYS A 47 -21.52 9.28 14.24
C LYS A 47 -22.30 8.07 13.73
N ALA A 48 -22.80 7.21 14.62
CA ALA A 48 -23.62 6.05 14.24
C ALA A 48 -24.89 6.47 13.48
N ARG A 49 -25.62 7.49 13.95
CA ARG A 49 -26.77 8.06 13.24
C ARG A 49 -26.39 8.62 11.87
N HIS A 50 -25.26 9.32 11.79
CA HIS A 50 -24.76 9.86 10.53
C HIS A 50 -24.46 8.75 9.52
N ARG A 51 -23.74 7.69 9.93
CA ARG A 51 -23.47 6.51 9.10
C ARG A 51 -24.75 5.82 8.64
N LYS A 52 -25.72 5.64 9.53
CA LYS A 52 -27.05 5.11 9.19
C LYS A 52 -27.77 5.93 8.13
N ARG A 53 -27.71 7.26 8.23
CA ARG A 53 -28.31 8.16 7.23
C ARG A 53 -27.61 8.07 5.87
N LEU A 54 -26.31 7.86 5.84
CA LEU A 54 -25.53 7.73 4.61
C LEU A 54 -25.66 6.35 3.96
N TYR A 55 -25.99 5.31 4.74
CA TYR A 55 -26.00 3.92 4.28
C TYR A 55 -26.79 3.71 2.98
N PRO A 56 -28.04 4.21 2.80
CA PRO A 56 -28.78 4.02 1.55
C PRO A 56 -28.14 4.69 0.32
N LYS A 57 -27.29 5.69 0.53
CA LYS A 57 -26.52 6.33 -0.55
C LYS A 57 -25.28 5.50 -0.88
N ILE A 58 -24.56 5.02 0.14
CA ILE A 58 -23.35 4.20 -0.02
C ILE A 58 -23.68 2.83 -0.61
N ASP A 59 -24.79 2.21 -0.21
CA ASP A 59 -25.26 0.91 -0.70
C ASP A 59 -25.56 0.92 -2.21
N LYS A 60 -25.83 2.10 -2.77
CA LYS A 60 -26.04 2.30 -4.21
C LYS A 60 -24.73 2.54 -4.98
N TYR A 61 -23.61 2.71 -4.29
CA TYR A 61 -22.33 2.89 -4.96
C TYR A 61 -21.96 1.60 -5.68
N LYS A 62 -21.84 1.71 -7.00
CA LYS A 62 -21.20 0.71 -7.83
C LYS A 62 -19.74 1.11 -7.92
N PHE A 63 -18.89 0.38 -7.24
CA PHE A 63 -17.46 0.53 -7.40
C PHE A 63 -17.06 -0.06 -8.74
N GLU A 64 -16.06 0.54 -9.38
CA GLU A 64 -15.45 -0.03 -10.57
C GLU A 64 -14.85 -1.40 -10.20
N GLU A 65 -14.88 -2.34 -11.15
CA GLU A 65 -14.25 -3.65 -10.99
C GLU A 65 -12.75 -3.53 -10.70
N PHE A 66 -12.14 -2.45 -11.18
CA PHE A 66 -10.76 -2.06 -10.94
C PHE A 66 -10.73 -0.67 -10.32
N LEU A 67 -10.39 -0.58 -9.04
CA LEU A 67 -10.02 0.70 -8.42
C LEU A 67 -8.56 0.98 -8.77
N LYS A 68 -8.33 1.74 -9.84
CA LYS A 68 -7.01 2.35 -10.04
C LYS A 68 -6.87 3.44 -8.99
N GLY A 69 -5.80 3.37 -8.20
CA GLY A 69 -5.36 4.51 -7.40
C GLY A 69 -5.21 5.77 -8.27
N PRO A 70 -4.98 6.95 -7.67
CA PRO A 70 -4.59 8.10 -8.48
C PRO A 70 -3.47 7.67 -9.43
N GLU A 71 -3.56 8.05 -10.72
CA GLU A 71 -2.48 7.80 -11.67
C GLU A 71 -1.20 8.37 -11.06
N MET A 72 -0.38 7.49 -10.49
CA MET A 72 1.01 7.79 -10.26
C MET A 72 1.61 7.79 -11.64
N ARG A 73 1.54 8.94 -12.32
CA ARG A 73 2.36 9.15 -13.50
C ARG A 73 3.77 8.90 -13.01
N PRO A 74 4.49 7.87 -13.50
CA PRO A 74 5.94 7.88 -13.36
C PRO A 74 6.33 9.27 -13.85
N ARG A 75 6.89 10.08 -12.95
CA ARG A 75 7.26 11.46 -13.26
C ARG A 75 8.04 11.36 -14.56
N ASN A 76 7.48 11.85 -15.69
CA ASN A 76 8.09 11.68 -17.00
C ASN A 76 9.55 12.08 -16.86
N PHE A 77 10.41 11.08 -16.78
CA PHE A 77 11.84 11.29 -16.73
C PHE A 77 12.22 11.51 -18.18
N ASP A 78 12.93 12.61 -18.39
CA ASP A 78 13.55 12.88 -19.67
C ASP A 78 14.45 11.69 -20.01
N ASP A 79 14.16 11.02 -21.13
CA ASP A 79 14.95 9.89 -21.67
C ASP A 79 16.43 10.28 -21.87
N SER A 80 16.75 11.58 -21.85
CA SER A 80 18.12 12.11 -21.87
C SER A 80 18.98 11.73 -20.65
N ILE A 81 18.37 11.17 -19.58
CA ILE A 81 19.08 10.81 -18.34
C ILE A 81 19.54 9.33 -18.34
N ILE A 82 19.40 8.59 -19.45
CA ILE A 82 20.11 7.33 -19.63
C ILE A 82 21.53 7.67 -20.09
N PRO A 83 22.57 7.61 -19.23
CA PRO A 83 23.93 7.89 -19.66
C PRO A 83 24.32 6.90 -20.77
N PRO A 84 24.75 7.38 -21.97
CA PRO A 84 25.05 6.52 -23.11
C PRO A 84 26.34 5.68 -22.95
N ASN A 85 27.00 5.75 -21.79
CA ASN A 85 28.18 4.96 -21.47
C ASN A 85 28.05 4.42 -20.04
N LEU A 86 27.84 3.11 -19.92
CA LEU A 86 28.09 2.41 -18.66
C LEU A 86 29.60 2.45 -18.42
N GLY A 87 30.03 3.34 -17.53
CA GLY A 87 31.38 3.31 -16.98
C GLY A 87 31.62 1.99 -16.24
N THR A 88 32.86 1.51 -16.27
CA THR A 88 33.36 0.22 -15.76
C THR A 88 33.28 0.03 -14.23
N GLY A 89 32.34 0.71 -13.55
CA GLY A 89 32.10 0.62 -12.10
C GLY A 89 30.64 0.81 -11.65
N MET A 90 29.66 0.91 -12.56
CA MET A 90 28.24 1.04 -12.19
C MET A 90 27.63 -0.32 -11.79
N ILE A 91 26.97 -0.36 -10.64
CA ILE A 91 26.17 -1.52 -10.22
C ILE A 91 24.93 -1.56 -11.11
N GLN A 92 24.85 -2.59 -11.96
CA GLN A 92 23.68 -2.89 -12.79
C GLN A 92 23.19 -4.30 -12.48
N MET A 93 21.89 -4.42 -12.19
CA MET A 93 21.24 -5.71 -11.95
C MET A 93 20.03 -5.85 -12.85
N ARG A 94 19.66 -7.10 -13.17
CA ARG A 94 18.54 -7.43 -14.05
C ARG A 94 17.49 -8.21 -13.26
N GLY A 95 16.22 -7.96 -13.59
CA GLY A 95 15.09 -8.69 -13.02
C GLY A 95 14.02 -9.02 -14.06
N THR A 96 12.94 -9.62 -13.60
CA THR A 96 11.75 -9.85 -14.41
C THR A 96 10.80 -8.66 -14.27
N PRO A 97 10.43 -7.99 -15.38
CA PRO A 97 9.47 -6.89 -15.32
C PRO A 97 8.07 -7.41 -15.01
N VAL A 98 7.39 -6.74 -14.07
CA VAL A 98 5.99 -7.04 -13.73
C VAL A 98 5.05 -5.89 -14.07
N SER A 99 5.51 -4.65 -13.91
CA SER A 99 4.76 -3.45 -14.21
C SER A 99 5.66 -2.49 -14.97
N ASN A 100 5.15 -1.91 -16.06
CA ASN A 100 5.96 -1.17 -17.03
C ASN A 100 6.21 0.28 -16.58
N GLY A 101 7.41 0.78 -16.86
CA GLY A 101 7.79 2.18 -16.79
C GLY A 101 9.28 2.36 -16.52
N SER A 102 9.69 3.62 -16.43
CA SER A 102 11.05 4.01 -16.09
C SER A 102 11.02 5.10 -15.02
N VAL A 103 11.92 5.01 -14.04
CA VAL A 103 12.02 5.97 -12.95
C VAL A 103 13.46 6.11 -12.48
N LYS A 104 13.89 7.36 -12.25
CA LYS A 104 15.12 7.68 -11.52
C LYS A 104 14.76 8.25 -10.16
N ALA A 105 15.15 7.58 -9.11
CA ALA A 105 14.82 8.01 -7.76
C ALA A 105 15.82 7.49 -6.74
N ARG A 106 15.69 8.01 -5.52
CA ARG A 106 16.40 7.51 -4.36
C ARG A 106 15.88 6.11 -4.03
N VAL A 107 16.80 5.21 -3.69
CA VAL A 107 16.50 3.87 -3.22
C VAL A 107 16.32 3.88 -1.71
N CYS A 108 15.30 3.16 -1.25
CA CYS A 108 15.17 2.73 0.14
C CYS A 108 15.30 1.21 0.17
N VAL A 109 16.39 0.70 0.74
CA VAL A 109 16.58 -0.73 0.99
C VAL A 109 15.97 -1.06 2.35
N SER A 110 15.04 -2.01 2.36
CA SER A 110 14.28 -2.41 3.54
C SER A 110 14.00 -3.91 3.45
N GLU A 111 14.73 -4.72 4.22
CA GLU A 111 14.56 -6.19 4.21
C GLU A 111 13.29 -6.63 4.94
N ASP A 112 12.87 -5.85 5.94
CA ASP A 112 11.65 -6.07 6.74
C ASP A 112 10.78 -4.79 6.73
N ILE A 113 9.48 -4.96 7.03
CA ILE A 113 8.52 -3.87 7.18
C ILE A 113 8.87 -2.97 8.38
N THR A 114 9.64 -3.46 9.36
CA THR A 114 10.11 -2.65 10.49
C THR A 114 10.99 -1.48 10.07
N ASP A 115 11.62 -1.57 8.90
CA ASP A 115 12.49 -0.52 8.36
C ASP A 115 11.75 0.42 7.38
N ALA A 116 10.44 0.21 7.19
CA ALA A 116 9.60 0.98 6.27
C ALA A 116 9.46 2.46 6.66
N ASP A 117 9.76 2.83 7.91
CA ASP A 117 9.78 4.23 8.37
C ASP A 117 10.81 5.09 7.64
N ASN A 118 11.80 4.48 6.98
CA ASN A 118 12.82 5.18 6.18
C ASN A 118 12.32 5.60 4.78
N ILE A 119 11.17 5.06 4.34
CA ILE A 119 10.60 5.32 3.03
C ILE A 119 10.16 6.77 2.94
N GLN A 120 10.63 7.46 1.90
CA GLN A 120 10.17 8.79 1.54
C GLN A 120 9.28 8.75 0.30
N PRO A 121 8.36 9.71 0.15
CA PRO A 121 7.56 9.84 -1.06
C PRO A 121 8.44 9.98 -2.30
N GLY A 122 8.23 9.08 -3.26
CA GLY A 122 8.96 9.01 -4.53
C GLY A 122 10.14 8.04 -4.53
N ASP A 123 10.40 7.30 -3.45
CA ASP A 123 11.50 6.32 -3.42
C ASP A 123 11.23 5.08 -4.31
N ILE A 124 12.32 4.43 -4.72
CA ILE A 124 12.33 3.04 -5.19
C ILE A 124 12.55 2.14 -3.98
N LEU A 125 11.57 1.30 -3.66
CA LEU A 125 11.73 0.29 -2.61
C LEU A 125 12.55 -0.88 -3.16
N ILE A 126 13.60 -1.27 -2.46
CA ILE A 126 14.31 -2.54 -2.65
C ILE A 126 14.09 -3.38 -1.40
N THR A 127 13.51 -4.57 -1.56
CA THR A 127 13.24 -5.47 -0.45
C THR A 127 13.48 -6.92 -0.85
N TYR A 128 13.60 -7.81 0.13
CA TYR A 128 13.70 -9.24 -0.14
C TYR A 128 12.42 -9.77 -0.77
N SER A 129 11.28 -9.47 -0.15
CA SER A 129 9.96 -9.88 -0.63
C SER A 129 8.86 -8.96 -0.11
N THR A 130 7.77 -8.84 -0.87
CA THR A 130 6.59 -8.07 -0.45
C THR A 130 5.47 -8.98 0.04
N ASP A 131 4.91 -8.66 1.20
CA ASP A 131 3.65 -9.19 1.71
C ASP A 131 2.55 -8.11 1.79
N ILE A 132 1.44 -8.41 2.47
CA ILE A 132 0.31 -7.49 2.65
C ILE A 132 0.69 -6.25 3.46
N GLY A 133 1.67 -6.35 4.37
CA GLY A 133 2.12 -5.26 5.24
C GLY A 133 2.69 -4.06 4.47
N TRP A 134 3.19 -4.25 3.24
CA TRP A 134 3.73 -3.19 2.39
C TRP A 134 2.66 -2.35 1.68
N SER A 135 1.41 -2.84 1.63
CA SER A 135 0.31 -2.20 0.90
C SER A 135 0.09 -0.72 1.26
N PRO A 136 0.19 -0.28 2.53
CA PRO A 136 0.05 1.13 2.90
C PRO A 136 1.15 2.04 2.35
N TYR A 137 2.32 1.49 2.02
CA TYR A 137 3.48 2.24 1.54
C TYR A 137 3.53 2.36 0.03
N PHE A 138 2.90 1.44 -0.72
CA PHE A 138 2.91 1.48 -2.18
C PHE A 138 2.46 2.81 -2.79
N PRO A 139 1.44 3.53 -2.27
CA PRO A 139 1.09 4.86 -2.77
C PRO A 139 2.20 5.92 -2.65
N LEU A 140 3.25 5.67 -1.84
CA LEU A 140 4.39 6.56 -1.68
C LEU A 140 5.52 6.24 -2.67
N LEU A 141 5.53 5.04 -3.26
CA LEU A 141 6.66 4.55 -4.03
C LEU A 141 6.56 4.96 -5.50
N SER A 142 7.73 5.23 -6.09
CA SER A 142 7.86 5.47 -7.53
C SER A 142 8.39 4.24 -8.29
N GLY A 143 8.94 3.25 -7.57
CA GLY A 143 9.37 1.97 -8.13
C GLY A 143 9.47 0.87 -7.06
N ILE A 144 9.39 -0.39 -7.47
CA ILE A 144 9.53 -1.55 -6.57
C ILE A 144 10.51 -2.56 -7.17
N ILE A 145 11.43 -3.04 -6.32
CA ILE A 145 12.34 -4.14 -6.62
C ILE A 145 12.26 -5.19 -5.53
N THR A 146 12.10 -6.45 -5.93
CA THR A 146 12.18 -7.58 -5.00
C THR A 146 13.23 -8.59 -5.41
N GLU A 147 13.96 -9.14 -4.44
CA GLU A 147 14.91 -10.22 -4.70
C GLU A 147 14.21 -11.53 -5.04
N ILE A 148 13.10 -11.83 -4.36
CA ILE A 148 12.27 -13.00 -4.61
C ILE A 148 10.85 -12.59 -4.99
N GLY A 149 10.19 -13.43 -5.78
CA GLY A 149 8.82 -13.22 -6.20
C GLY A 149 8.53 -13.85 -7.56
N GLY A 150 7.28 -14.25 -7.77
CA GLY A 150 6.76 -14.65 -9.07
C GLY A 150 6.00 -13.51 -9.75
N THR A 151 5.78 -13.62 -11.06
CA THR A 151 5.05 -12.60 -11.86
C THR A 151 3.59 -12.43 -11.45
N ILE A 152 3.05 -13.36 -10.64
CA ILE A 152 1.69 -13.36 -10.07
C ILE A 152 1.70 -13.20 -8.53
N SER A 153 2.83 -12.84 -7.93
CA SER A 153 2.92 -12.61 -6.49
C SER A 153 2.08 -11.40 -6.07
N HIS A 154 1.80 -11.29 -4.76
CA HIS A 154 1.10 -10.14 -4.20
C HIS A 154 1.73 -8.80 -4.65
N GLY A 155 3.06 -8.64 -4.48
CA GLY A 155 3.76 -7.45 -4.94
C GLY A 155 3.63 -7.18 -6.44
N ALA A 156 3.69 -8.23 -7.27
CA ALA A 156 3.55 -8.09 -8.72
C ALA A 156 2.13 -7.68 -9.16
N VAL A 157 1.10 -8.17 -8.47
CA VAL A 157 -0.29 -7.77 -8.73
C VAL A 157 -0.47 -6.31 -8.31
N ILE A 158 -0.09 -5.97 -7.09
CA ILE A 158 -0.32 -4.63 -6.57
C ILE A 158 0.51 -3.57 -7.32
N ALA A 159 1.76 -3.86 -7.69
CA ALA A 159 2.56 -2.98 -8.53
C ALA A 159 1.84 -2.60 -9.85
N ARG A 160 1.13 -3.54 -10.46
CA ARG A 160 0.32 -3.29 -11.67
C ARG A 160 -0.93 -2.47 -11.38
N GLU A 161 -1.61 -2.75 -10.28
CA GLU A 161 -2.81 -2.00 -9.86
C GLU A 161 -2.52 -0.52 -9.65
N TYR A 162 -1.37 -0.20 -9.04
CA TYR A 162 -0.92 1.18 -8.81
C TYR A 162 -0.13 1.77 -9.99
N GLY A 163 0.20 0.99 -11.03
CA GLY A 163 0.97 1.46 -12.17
C GLY A 163 2.44 1.80 -11.83
N ILE A 164 3.00 1.19 -10.78
CA ILE A 164 4.35 1.46 -10.30
C ILE A 164 5.35 0.62 -11.10
N PRO A 165 6.35 1.20 -11.79
CA PRO A 165 7.42 0.47 -12.46
C PRO A 165 8.07 -0.53 -11.51
N SER A 166 8.18 -1.80 -11.90
CA SER A 166 8.62 -2.83 -10.97
C SER A 166 9.38 -3.98 -11.62
N LEU A 167 10.47 -4.39 -10.97
CA LEU A 167 11.24 -5.61 -11.27
C LEU A 167 11.16 -6.58 -10.09
N ILE A 168 11.02 -7.86 -10.37
CA ILE A 168 11.11 -8.93 -9.37
C ILE A 168 12.26 -9.86 -9.72
N ALA A 169 12.61 -10.77 -8.81
CA ALA A 169 13.69 -11.73 -9.02
C ALA A 169 15.04 -11.05 -9.34
N VAL A 170 15.32 -9.90 -8.68
CA VAL A 170 16.61 -9.22 -8.74
C VAL A 170 17.48 -9.73 -7.59
N GLU A 171 18.00 -10.93 -7.74
CA GLU A 171 18.74 -11.64 -6.68
C GLU A 171 19.95 -10.84 -6.19
N GLY A 172 20.04 -10.61 -4.88
CA GLY A 172 21.13 -9.85 -4.24
C GLY A 172 20.98 -8.32 -4.26
N ALA A 173 19.83 -7.78 -4.69
CA ALA A 173 19.59 -6.33 -4.72
C ALA A 173 19.73 -5.66 -3.34
N CYS A 174 19.27 -6.28 -2.26
CA CYS A 174 19.35 -5.70 -0.92
C CYS A 174 20.80 -5.53 -0.45
N SER A 175 21.69 -6.43 -0.88
CA SER A 175 23.13 -6.34 -0.58
C SER A 175 23.89 -5.42 -1.54
N ALA A 176 23.43 -5.27 -2.77
CA ALA A 176 24.11 -4.50 -3.81
C ALA A 176 23.85 -2.99 -3.72
N PHE A 177 22.70 -2.58 -3.20
CA PHE A 177 22.32 -1.19 -3.07
C PHE A 177 22.31 -0.75 -1.61
N THR A 178 22.42 0.56 -1.37
CA THR A 178 22.29 1.14 -0.03
C THR A 178 21.21 2.20 -0.04
N THR A 179 20.44 2.29 1.07
CA THR A 179 19.45 3.36 1.25
C THR A 179 20.09 4.73 1.06
N GLY A 180 19.50 5.55 0.18
CA GLY A 180 20.03 6.84 -0.23
C GLY A 180 20.67 6.86 -1.62
N ASP A 181 20.99 5.70 -2.20
CA ASP A 181 21.53 5.61 -3.56
C ASP A 181 20.53 6.16 -4.58
N ILE A 182 21.03 6.87 -5.60
CA ILE A 182 20.19 7.28 -6.73
C ILE A 182 20.28 6.20 -7.79
N CYS A 183 19.16 5.60 -8.16
CA CYS A 183 19.13 4.54 -9.16
C CYS A 183 18.12 4.84 -10.28
N VAL A 184 18.41 4.31 -11.46
CA VAL A 184 17.50 4.29 -12.61
C VAL A 184 16.94 2.88 -12.75
N LEU A 185 15.64 2.74 -12.54
CA LEU A 185 14.85 1.54 -12.80
C LEU A 185 14.21 1.67 -14.17
N ASP A 186 14.52 0.75 -15.08
CA ASP A 186 13.88 0.67 -16.39
C ASP A 186 13.40 -0.76 -16.67
N THR A 187 12.09 -0.92 -16.79
CA THR A 187 11.46 -2.22 -16.98
C THR A 187 11.52 -2.70 -18.43
N GLN A 188 11.73 -1.80 -19.40
CA GLN A 188 11.88 -2.18 -20.81
C GLN A 188 13.23 -2.88 -21.03
N THR A 189 14.31 -2.28 -20.53
CA THR A 189 15.65 -2.90 -20.52
C THR A 189 15.80 -3.96 -19.44
N GLN A 190 14.86 -3.99 -18.48
CA GLN A 190 14.76 -4.91 -17.35
C GLN A 190 15.86 -4.71 -16.31
N THR A 191 16.37 -3.49 -16.16
CA THR A 191 17.54 -3.20 -15.34
C THR A 191 17.28 -2.15 -14.27
N ILE A 192 17.99 -2.31 -13.16
CA ILE A 192 18.20 -1.28 -12.16
C ILE A 192 19.69 -0.92 -12.18
N THR A 193 19.99 0.37 -12.25
CA THR A 193 21.38 0.85 -12.34
C THR A 193 21.62 1.98 -11.34
N LYS A 194 22.69 1.87 -10.54
CA LYS A 194 23.13 2.96 -9.65
C LYS A 194 23.75 4.09 -10.46
N VAL A 195 23.27 5.31 -10.26
CA VAL A 195 23.84 6.54 -10.80
C VAL A 195 24.78 7.12 -9.73
N GLU A 196 25.99 7.49 -10.12
CA GLU A 196 26.98 8.14 -9.24
C GLU A 196 26.41 9.35 -8.48
#